data_AF-A0A7S0BK30-F1
#
_entry.id   AF-A0A7S0BK30-F1
#
_cell.length_a   1.000
_cell.length_b   1.000
_cell.length_c   1.000
_cell.angle_alpha   90.00
_cell.angle_beta   90.00
_cell.angle_gamma   90.00
#
_symmetry.space_group_name_H-M   'P 1'
#
loop_
_entity.id
_entity.type
_entity.pdbx_description
1 polymer ?
#
loop_
_entity_poly.entity_id
_entity_poly.type
_entity_poly.pdbx_seq_one_letter_code
_entity_poly.pdbx_strand_id
1 'polypeptide(L)'
;LAESTTHCLTVADASSGPDASDPEKVALDACSRLLEEIDSGGCVDSNHQGLVILMMAFGQEDAHSVRLGRLSGFTVQLLRDLRDFTGVEFKVAPERDESSVVLSCI
;
A
#
# COMPACT_ATOMS: atom_id res chain seq x y z
N LEU A 1 -10.18 -10.18 -3.41
CA LEU A 1 -8.77 -10.45 -3.78
C LEU A 1 -8.68 -10.38 -5.30
N ALA A 2 -7.69 -9.67 -5.80
CA ALA A 2 -7.31 -9.65 -7.20
C ALA A 2 -5.83 -10.07 -7.31
N GLU A 3 -5.51 -10.87 -8.32
CA GLU A 3 -4.14 -11.30 -8.61
C GLU A 3 -3.74 -10.83 -9.99
N SER A 4 -2.57 -10.19 -10.08
CA SER A 4 -1.95 -9.79 -11.33
C SER A 4 -1.15 -10.94 -11.95
N THR A 5 -0.88 -10.87 -13.26
CA THR A 5 0.00 -11.82 -13.97
C THR A 5 1.44 -11.82 -13.47
N THR A 6 1.83 -10.82 -12.67
CA THR A 6 3.11 -10.74 -11.97
C THR A 6 3.06 -11.28 -10.53
N HIS A 7 1.98 -11.97 -10.15
CA HIS A 7 1.71 -12.48 -8.79
C HIS A 7 1.62 -11.40 -7.70
N CYS A 8 1.39 -10.14 -8.09
CA CYS A 8 0.99 -9.10 -7.16
C CYS A 8 -0.45 -9.36 -6.71
N LEU A 9 -0.68 -9.33 -5.39
CA LEU A 9 -1.98 -9.57 -4.77
C LEU A 9 -2.51 -8.27 -4.18
N THR A 10 -3.70 -7.88 -4.59
CA THR A 10 -4.45 -6.78 -4.00
C THR A 10 -5.62 -7.35 -3.20
N VAL A 11 -5.71 -6.99 -1.93
CA VAL A 11 -6.73 -7.48 -1.01
C VAL A 11 -7.47 -6.30 -0.41
N ALA A 12 -8.79 -6.41 -0.38
CA ALA A 12 -9.66 -5.52 0.35
C ALA A 12 -10.71 -6.35 1.10
N ASP A 13 -11.04 -5.90 2.30
CA ASP A 13 -12.04 -6.49 3.16
C ASP A 13 -12.99 -5.40 3.70
N ALA A 14 -14.19 -5.84 4.04
CA ALA A 14 -15.17 -5.04 4.76
C ALA A 14 -15.83 -5.94 5.81
N SER A 15 -16.05 -5.38 7.00
CA SER A 15 -16.72 -6.05 8.10
C SER A 15 -18.06 -5.39 8.38
N SER A 16 -18.99 -6.13 8.99
CA SER A 16 -20.27 -5.55 9.40
C SER A 16 -20.04 -4.52 10.50
N GLY A 17 -20.62 -3.33 10.32
CA GLY A 17 -20.63 -2.29 11.35
C GLY A 17 -21.50 -2.65 12.55
N PRO A 18 -21.47 -1.82 13.61
CA PRO A 18 -22.23 -2.05 14.85
C PRO A 18 -23.75 -2.14 14.64
N ASP A 19 -24.29 -1.55 13.57
CA ASP A 19 -25.72 -1.50 13.28
C ASP A 19 -26.24 -2.64 12.38
N ALA A 20 -25.63 -3.84 12.46
CA ALA A 20 -26.05 -5.03 11.71
C ALA A 20 -26.30 -4.71 10.21
N SER A 21 -25.22 -4.37 9.50
CA SER A 21 -25.28 -4.02 8.08
C SER A 21 -25.74 -5.22 7.24
N ASP A 22 -26.65 -4.98 6.28
CA ASP A 22 -27.08 -5.98 5.30
C ASP A 22 -25.85 -6.62 4.61
N PRO A 23 -25.79 -7.95 4.44
CA PRO A 23 -24.62 -8.61 3.87
C PRO A 23 -24.30 -8.13 2.45
N GLU A 24 -25.32 -7.74 1.67
CA GLU A 24 -25.15 -7.16 0.35
C GLU A 24 -24.39 -5.83 0.38
N LYS A 25 -24.63 -5.00 1.41
CA LYS A 25 -23.91 -3.72 1.58
C LYS A 25 -22.46 -3.94 1.96
N VAL A 26 -22.20 -4.89 2.85
CA VAL A 26 -20.83 -5.26 3.25
C VAL A 26 -20.05 -5.80 2.05
N ALA A 27 -20.67 -6.65 1.24
CA ALA A 27 -20.07 -7.16 0.02
C ALA A 27 -19.80 -6.04 -1.01
N LEU A 28 -20.74 -5.09 -1.15
CA LEU A 28 -20.59 -3.96 -2.06
C LEU A 28 -19.43 -3.04 -1.62
N ASP A 29 -19.32 -2.73 -0.33
CA ASP A 29 -18.21 -1.96 0.24
C ASP A 29 -16.86 -2.66 0.02
N ALA A 30 -16.77 -3.97 0.27
CA ALA A 30 -15.55 -4.74 0.02
C ALA A 30 -15.13 -4.72 -1.47
N CYS A 31 -16.10 -4.87 -2.39
CA CYS A 31 -15.86 -4.81 -3.82
C CYS A 31 -15.45 -3.41 -4.29
N SER A 32 -16.10 -2.36 -3.79
CA SER A 32 -15.76 -0.97 -4.10
C SER A 32 -14.33 -0.64 -3.67
N ARG A 33 -13.94 -1.01 -2.45
CA ARG A 33 -12.57 -0.82 -1.95
C ARG A 33 -11.55 -1.58 -2.79
N LEU A 34 -11.86 -2.82 -3.20
CA LEU A 34 -10.97 -3.59 -4.06
C LEU A 34 -10.73 -2.89 -5.41
N LEU A 35 -11.78 -2.31 -6.00
CA LEU A 35 -11.67 -1.58 -7.25
C LEU A 35 -10.90 -0.26 -7.10
N GLU A 36 -11.08 0.46 -5.99
CA GLU A 36 -10.30 1.65 -5.66
C GLU A 36 -8.80 1.35 -5.53
N GLU A 37 -8.46 0.23 -4.87
CA GLU A 37 -7.06 -0.20 -4.75
C GLU A 37 -6.46 -0.58 -6.12
N ILE A 38 -7.23 -1.22 -7.00
CA ILE A 38 -6.81 -1.53 -8.38
C ILE A 38 -6.60 -0.25 -9.20
N ASP A 39 -7.53 0.71 -9.10
CA ASP A 39 -7.45 2.00 -9.81
C ASP A 39 -6.24 2.82 -9.35
N SER A 40 -5.83 2.69 -8.09
CA SER A 40 -4.65 3.35 -7.54
C SER A 40 -3.32 2.90 -8.18
N GLY A 41 -3.30 1.77 -8.91
CA GLY A 41 -2.18 1.36 -9.76
C GLY A 41 -0.89 0.91 -9.04
N GLY A 42 -0.95 0.67 -7.72
CA GLY A 42 0.19 0.20 -6.92
C GLY A 42 0.46 -1.30 -7.03
N CYS A 43 1.69 -1.73 -6.69
CA CYS A 43 2.02 -3.15 -6.48
C CYS A 43 1.62 -3.65 -5.07
N VAL A 44 1.31 -2.74 -4.16
CA VAL A 44 0.93 -3.04 -2.77
C VAL A 44 -0.27 -2.19 -2.44
N ASP A 45 -1.27 -2.81 -1.82
CA ASP A 45 -2.46 -2.14 -1.34
C ASP A 45 -2.15 -1.21 -0.15
N SER A 46 -3.02 -0.24 0.08
CA SER A 46 -2.89 0.79 1.12
C SER A 46 -2.64 0.24 2.52
N ASN A 47 -3.19 -0.92 2.87
CA ASN A 47 -3.08 -1.51 4.20
C ASN A 47 -1.71 -2.19 4.40
N HIS A 48 -1.15 -2.81 3.36
CA HIS A 48 0.13 -3.50 3.44
C HIS A 48 1.35 -2.62 3.11
N GLN A 49 1.15 -1.36 2.65
CA GLN A 49 2.25 -0.42 2.35
C GLN A 49 3.24 -0.31 3.52
N GLY A 50 2.72 -0.16 4.75
CA GLY A 50 3.57 0.04 5.93
C GLY A 50 4.45 -1.16 6.24
N LEU A 51 3.91 -2.37 6.10
CA LEU A 51 4.66 -3.60 6.32
C LEU A 51 5.80 -3.75 5.30
N VAL A 52 5.54 -3.46 4.01
CA VAL A 52 6.56 -3.56 2.97
C VAL A 52 7.69 -2.55 3.20
N ILE A 53 7.37 -1.32 3.59
CA ILE A 53 8.37 -0.29 3.89
C ILE A 53 9.22 -0.69 5.11
N LEU A 54 8.61 -1.25 6.16
CA LEU A 54 9.35 -1.78 7.31
C LEU A 54 10.31 -2.90 6.88
N MET A 55 9.84 -3.84 6.07
CA MET A 55 10.67 -4.94 5.56
C MET A 55 11.82 -4.43 4.68
N MET A 56 11.61 -3.37 3.90
CA MET A 56 12.67 -2.70 3.14
C MET A 56 13.70 -2.01 4.05
N ALA A 57 13.24 -1.34 5.12
CA ALA A 57 14.13 -0.65 6.07
C ALA A 57 15.04 -1.61 6.86
N PHE A 58 14.56 -2.81 7.17
CA PHE A 58 15.31 -3.84 7.90
C PHE A 58 15.94 -4.92 7.01
N GLY A 59 15.77 -4.82 5.68
CA GLY A 59 16.37 -5.72 4.71
C GLY A 59 17.89 -5.54 4.59
N GLN A 60 18.57 -6.45 3.90
CA GLN A 60 19.99 -6.28 3.59
C GLN A 60 20.21 -5.07 2.65
N GLU A 61 21.41 -4.48 2.70
CA GLU A 61 21.84 -3.19 2.08
C GLU A 61 21.78 -3.10 0.54
N ASP A 62 20.91 -3.87 -0.12
CA ASP A 62 20.64 -3.70 -1.54
C ASP A 62 19.54 -2.64 -1.75
N ALA A 63 19.66 -1.88 -2.84
CA ALA A 63 18.72 -0.83 -3.20
C ALA A 63 17.33 -1.43 -3.51
N HIS A 64 16.48 -1.52 -2.48
CA HIS A 64 15.09 -1.96 -2.63
C HIS A 64 14.27 -0.86 -3.28
N SER A 65 13.56 -1.20 -4.34
CA SER A 65 12.59 -0.31 -4.98
C SER A 65 11.23 -0.99 -5.08
N VAL A 66 10.18 -0.24 -4.74
CA VAL A 66 8.80 -0.72 -4.81
C VAL A 66 7.92 0.34 -5.45
N ARG A 67 6.99 -0.12 -6.30
CA ARG A 67 5.94 0.73 -6.85
C ARG A 67 4.71 0.68 -5.96
N LEU A 68 4.27 1.83 -5.47
CA LEU A 68 3.12 1.99 -4.60
C LEU A 68 2.09 2.89 -5.29
N GLY A 69 0.83 2.69 -4.94
CA GLY A 69 -0.26 3.57 -5.37
C GLY A 69 -0.25 4.86 -4.54
N ARG A 70 -1.43 5.44 -4.32
CA ARG A 70 -1.57 6.61 -3.44
C ARG A 70 -1.02 6.30 -2.04
N LEU A 71 -0.10 7.13 -1.55
CA LEU A 71 0.43 7.01 -0.20
C LEU A 71 -0.64 7.39 0.83
N SER A 72 -0.88 6.49 1.79
CA SER A 72 -1.76 6.81 2.92
C SER A 72 -1.07 7.80 3.88
N GLY A 73 -1.87 8.57 4.64
CA GLY A 73 -1.32 9.46 5.67
C GLY A 73 -0.53 8.71 6.74
N PHE A 74 -0.91 7.45 7.03
CA PHE A 74 -0.16 6.56 7.92
C PHE A 74 1.21 6.22 7.34
N THR A 75 1.27 5.88 6.05
CA THR A 75 2.52 5.55 5.34
C THR A 75 3.52 6.70 5.39
N VAL A 76 3.05 7.94 5.20
CA VAL A 76 3.89 9.15 5.28
C VAL A 76 4.47 9.34 6.69
N GLN A 77 3.67 9.07 7.72
CA GLN A 77 4.14 9.19 9.10
C GLN A 77 5.15 8.08 9.44
N LEU A 78 4.89 6.85 9.02
CA LEU A 78 5.81 5.73 9.18
C LEU A 78 7.19 5.99 8.55
N LEU A 79 7.24 6.63 7.37
CA LEU A 79 8.50 7.01 6.73
C LEU A 79 9.32 8.02 7.57
N ARG A 80 8.64 8.94 8.27
CA ARG A 80 9.30 9.89 9.17
C ARG A 80 9.83 9.19 10.41
N ASP A 81 9.00 8.33 11.01
CA ASP A 81 9.36 7.57 12.20
C ASP A 81 10.54 6.61 11.91
N LEU A 82 10.57 6.00 10.72
CA LEU A 82 11.69 5.17 10.27
C LEU A 82 12.98 5.98 10.11
N ARG A 83 12.91 7.16 9.49
CA ARG A 83 14.10 8.03 9.38
C ARG A 83 14.65 8.39 10.76
N ASP A 84 13.77 8.69 11.72
CA ASP A 84 14.19 9.08 13.07
C ASP A 84 14.69 7.90 13.92
N PHE A 85 14.19 6.67 13.68
CA PHE A 85 14.58 5.47 14.44
C PHE A 85 15.77 4.70 13.86
N THR A 86 15.81 4.50 12.53
CA THR A 86 16.84 3.68 11.85
C THR A 86 17.84 4.52 11.07
N GLY A 87 17.54 5.78 10.76
CA GLY A 87 18.35 6.63 9.89
C GLY A 87 18.24 6.32 8.39
N VAL A 88 17.38 5.36 8.01
CA VAL A 88 17.16 4.99 6.60
C VAL A 88 16.30 6.06 5.93
N GLU A 89 16.73 6.51 4.75
CA GLU A 89 15.97 7.45 3.93
C GLU A 89 15.33 6.74 2.74
N PHE A 90 14.13 7.18 2.38
CA PHE A 90 13.43 6.70 1.21
C PHE A 90 13.24 7.83 0.21
N LYS A 91 13.69 7.60 -1.02
CA LYS A 91 13.44 8.50 -2.14
C LYS A 91 12.08 8.17 -2.77
N VAL A 92 11.18 9.16 -2.78
CA VAL A 92 9.87 9.07 -3.45
C VAL A 92 9.97 9.77 -4.81
N ALA A 93 9.69 9.04 -5.89
CA ALA A 93 9.64 9.59 -7.24
C ALA A 93 8.31 9.21 -7.92
N PRO A 94 7.61 10.14 -8.59
CA PRO A 94 6.41 9.81 -9.35
C PRO A 94 6.77 8.94 -10.56
N GLU A 95 5.94 7.93 -10.87
CA GLU A 95 6.05 7.16 -12.12
C GLU A 95 5.37 7.92 -13.28
N ARG A 96 5.66 7.54 -14.52
CA ARG A 96 5.17 8.23 -15.73
C ARG A 96 3.65 8.19 -15.90
N ASP A 97 2.98 7.22 -15.25
CA ASP A 97 1.54 7.19 -15.07
C ASP A 97 1.22 7.88 -13.73
N GLU A 98 0.61 9.06 -13.78
CA GLU A 98 0.45 10.03 -12.67
C GLU A 98 -0.23 9.48 -11.39
N SER A 99 -0.74 8.24 -11.41
CA SER A 99 -1.41 7.59 -10.27
C SER A 99 -0.49 6.81 -9.32
N SER A 100 0.76 6.52 -9.71
CA SER A 100 1.67 5.67 -8.92
C SER A 100 3.01 6.35 -8.58
N VAL A 101 3.61 5.91 -7.48
CA VAL A 101 4.89 6.41 -6.97
C VAL A 101 5.87 5.26 -6.77
N VAL A 102 7.13 5.49 -7.11
CA VAL A 102 8.23 4.57 -6.84
C VAL A 102 8.96 5.04 -5.58
N LEU A 103 9.06 4.14 -4.62
CA LEU A 103 9.79 4.31 -3.38
C LEU A 103 11.09 3.50 -3.45
N SER A 104 12.22 4.16 -3.23
CA SER A 104 13.55 3.52 -3.24
C SER A 104 14.27 3.77 -1.92
N CYS A 105 14.77 2.71 -1.29
CA CYS A 105 15.63 2.78 -0.11
C CYS A 105 17.03 3.24 -0.53
N ILE A 106 17.60 4.21 0.18
CA ILE A 106 18.97 4.70 -0.01
C ILE A 106 19.84 4.49 1.23
#